data_AF-A0A7K8YGQ6-F1
#
_entry.id   AF-A0A7K8YGQ6-F1
#
_cell.length_a   1.000
_cell.length_b   1.000
_cell.length_c   1.000
_cell.angle_alpha   90.00
_cell.angle_beta   90.00
_cell.angle_gamma   90.00
#
_symmetry.space_group_name_H-M   'P 1'
#
loop_
_entity.id
_entity.type
_entity.pdbx_description
1 polymer ?
#
loop_
_entity_poly.entity_id
_entity_poly.type
_entity_poly.pdbx_seq_one_letter_code
_entity_poly.pdbx_strand_id
1 'polypeptide(L)'
;IMLHSTLALSLLLIAVTSNLAMAIKKEKRAPQTLSRGWGDEITWVQTYEEGLYQAKKSNKPLMVIHHLEDCQYCQALKKAFAENEEIQEMAQNNFVMLNLMHETTDKNLSPDGQYVPRIMFVDPSLTVRADITGRYSNRLYTYEPQDIPFLIENMKKALRLIQTEL
;
A
#
# COMPACT_ATOMS: atom_id res chain seq x y z
N ILE A 1 40.36 61.98 21.03
CA ILE A 1 41.04 60.65 20.92
C ILE A 1 40.28 59.72 21.85
N MET A 2 39.16 59.19 21.37
CA MET A 2 39.02 57.82 20.84
C MET A 2 39.27 56.74 21.91
N LEU A 3 38.23 56.37 22.67
CA LEU A 3 38.10 55.00 23.18
C LEU A 3 36.69 54.63 23.67
N HIS A 4 35.62 54.95 22.93
CA HIS A 4 34.28 54.45 23.27
C HIS A 4 33.43 54.22 22.01
N SER A 5 33.84 53.33 21.11
CA SER A 5 32.95 52.93 20.01
C SER A 5 33.38 51.64 19.29
N THR A 6 33.72 50.58 20.03
CA THR A 6 33.97 49.26 19.38
C THR A 6 33.31 48.09 20.10
N LEU A 7 32.84 48.24 21.34
CA LEU A 7 32.30 47.12 22.12
C LEU A 7 30.77 46.93 22.02
N ALA A 8 30.03 47.94 21.56
CA ALA A 8 28.57 47.83 21.40
C ALA A 8 28.15 47.27 20.03
N LEU A 9 29.04 47.30 19.04
CA LEU A 9 28.73 46.82 17.69
C LEU A 9 28.90 45.29 17.55
N SER A 10 29.66 44.65 18.44
CA SER A 10 29.91 43.21 18.41
C SER A 10 28.82 42.36 19.10
N LEU A 11 27.97 42.96 19.93
CA LEU A 11 26.87 42.26 20.62
C LEU A 11 25.53 42.29 19.86
N LEU A 12 25.36 43.22 18.90
CA LEU A 12 24.16 43.28 18.05
C LEU A 12 24.20 42.34 16.84
N LEU A 13 25.35 41.73 16.53
CA LEU A 13 25.50 40.78 15.43
C LEU A 13 25.20 39.32 15.82
N ILE A 14 25.09 39.01 17.12
CA ILE A 14 24.88 37.62 17.59
C ILE A 14 23.38 37.30 17.77
N ALA A 15 22.51 38.30 17.94
CA ALA A 15 21.09 38.06 18.20
C ALA A 15 20.21 37.94 16.94
N VAL A 16 20.72 38.24 15.74
CA VAL A 16 19.93 38.19 14.49
C VAL A 16 20.12 36.86 13.75
N THR A 17 21.10 36.03 14.10
CA THR A 17 21.36 34.77 13.38
C THR A 17 20.53 33.59 13.85
N SER A 18 19.77 33.70 14.95
CA SER A 18 19.11 32.55 15.56
C SER A 18 17.66 32.30 15.11
N ASN A 19 17.02 33.21 14.36
CA ASN A 19 15.58 33.12 14.05
C ASN A 19 15.23 32.81 12.59
N LEU A 20 16.21 32.41 11.75
CA LEU A 20 15.95 32.07 10.34
C LEU A 20 16.41 30.67 9.96
N ALA A 21 16.23 29.69 10.85
CA ALA A 21 16.45 28.28 10.57
C ALA A 21 15.28 27.40 11.02
N MET A 22 14.05 27.89 10.95
CA MET A 22 12.89 27.01 10.77
C MET A 22 12.65 26.82 9.28
N ALA A 23 13.63 26.22 8.61
CA ALA A 23 13.39 25.60 7.31
C ALA A 23 12.38 24.48 7.56
N ILE A 24 11.11 24.77 7.28
CA ILE A 24 10.08 23.76 7.08
C ILE A 24 10.67 22.80 6.04
N LYS A 25 11.20 21.66 6.48
CA LYS A 25 11.49 20.51 5.62
C LYS A 25 10.13 20.06 5.09
N LYS A 26 9.66 20.75 4.06
CA LYS A 26 8.61 20.26 3.19
C LYS A 26 9.26 19.09 2.47
N GLU A 27 9.17 17.90 3.04
CA GLU A 27 9.56 16.67 2.35
C GLU A 27 8.93 16.75 0.96
N LYS A 28 9.77 16.92 -0.06
CA LYS A 28 9.35 16.79 -1.45
C LYS A 28 8.99 15.31 -1.61
N ARG A 29 7.74 14.97 -1.30
CA ARG A 29 7.18 13.66 -1.62
C ARG A 29 7.39 13.45 -3.12
N ALA A 30 8.08 12.38 -3.49
CA ALA A 30 8.24 12.00 -4.88
C ALA A 30 6.84 11.87 -5.53
N PRO A 31 6.72 12.07 -6.86
CA PRO A 31 5.46 11.83 -7.55
C PRO A 31 4.92 10.44 -7.17
N GLN A 32 3.66 10.36 -6.78
CA GLN A 32 3.06 9.09 -6.39
C GLN A 32 2.93 8.21 -7.65
N THR A 33 3.63 7.08 -7.65
CA THR A 33 3.46 6.03 -8.66
C THR A 33 2.18 5.24 -8.34
N LEU A 34 1.59 4.58 -9.35
CA LEU A 34 0.45 3.68 -9.12
C LEU A 34 0.83 2.49 -8.24
N SER A 35 2.08 2.01 -8.32
CA SER A 35 2.61 0.92 -7.50
C SER A 35 2.69 1.26 -6.02
N ARG A 36 2.95 2.53 -5.68
CA ARG A 36 3.16 3.02 -4.30
C ARG A 36 4.19 2.20 -3.51
N GLY A 37 5.12 1.51 -4.20
CA GLY A 37 6.14 0.65 -3.61
C GLY A 37 5.75 -0.83 -3.44
N TRP A 38 4.59 -1.28 -3.93
CA TRP A 38 4.17 -2.69 -3.89
C TRP A 38 4.78 -3.54 -5.03
N GLY A 39 5.51 -2.94 -5.96
CA GLY A 39 6.10 -3.60 -7.12
C GLY A 39 5.95 -2.74 -8.35
N ASP A 40 7.06 -2.17 -8.83
CA ASP A 40 7.06 -1.17 -9.90
C ASP A 40 6.90 -1.80 -11.29
N GLU A 41 7.26 -3.08 -11.43
CA GLU A 41 7.10 -3.86 -12.68
C GLU A 41 5.68 -4.44 -12.86
N ILE A 42 4.84 -4.35 -11.82
CA ILE A 42 3.43 -4.77 -11.90
C ILE A 42 2.63 -3.70 -12.67
N THR A 43 1.81 -4.14 -13.62
CA THR A 43 0.82 -3.27 -14.27
C THR A 43 -0.40 -3.12 -13.38
N TRP A 44 -0.51 -1.97 -12.70
CA TRP A 44 -1.60 -1.67 -11.76
C TRP A 44 -2.81 -1.03 -12.45
N VAL A 45 -4.01 -1.50 -12.12
CA VAL A 45 -5.26 -0.79 -12.47
C VAL A 45 -5.51 0.33 -11.48
N GLN A 46 -6.26 1.36 -11.91
CA GLN A 46 -6.42 2.58 -11.11
C GLN A 46 -7.68 2.56 -10.23
N THR A 47 -8.74 1.88 -10.67
CA THR A 47 -10.02 1.83 -9.95
C THR A 47 -10.52 0.42 -9.73
N TYR A 48 -11.44 0.26 -8.79
CA TYR A 48 -12.06 -1.04 -8.51
C TYR A 48 -12.90 -1.52 -9.69
N GLU A 49 -13.64 -0.63 -10.34
CA GLU A 49 -14.49 -0.94 -11.49
C GLU A 49 -13.65 -1.39 -12.70
N GLU A 50 -12.51 -0.74 -12.94
CA GLU A 50 -11.54 -1.16 -13.94
C GLU A 50 -10.99 -2.55 -13.60
N GLY A 51 -10.60 -2.77 -12.33
CA GLY A 51 -10.11 -4.05 -11.86
C GLY A 51 -11.11 -5.19 -12.06
N LEU A 52 -12.39 -4.98 -11.71
CA LEU A 52 -13.47 -5.94 -11.93
C LEU A 52 -13.70 -6.23 -13.41
N TYR A 53 -13.71 -5.19 -14.25
CA TYR A 53 -13.86 -5.34 -15.69
C TYR A 53 -12.72 -6.17 -16.29
N GLN A 54 -11.46 -5.86 -15.94
CA GLN A 54 -10.29 -6.58 -16.43
C GLN A 54 -10.22 -8.00 -15.89
N ALA A 55 -10.61 -8.23 -14.63
CA ALA A 55 -10.63 -9.56 -14.02
C ALA A 55 -11.59 -10.49 -14.79
N LYS A 56 -12.81 -10.02 -15.04
CA LYS A 56 -13.80 -10.74 -15.85
C LYS A 56 -13.32 -10.96 -17.29
N LYS A 57 -12.78 -9.92 -17.93
CA LYS A 57 -12.33 -9.97 -19.33
C LYS A 57 -11.14 -10.92 -19.55
N SER A 58 -10.17 -10.90 -18.63
CA SER A 58 -8.94 -11.71 -18.72
C SER A 58 -9.04 -13.07 -18.04
N ASN A 59 -10.16 -13.34 -17.36
CA ASN A 59 -10.38 -14.53 -16.54
C ASN A 59 -9.28 -14.72 -15.48
N LYS A 60 -8.85 -13.62 -14.85
CA LYS A 60 -7.86 -13.59 -13.78
C LYS A 60 -8.49 -13.01 -12.52
N PRO A 61 -8.23 -13.56 -11.33
CA PRO A 61 -8.70 -12.96 -10.09
C PRO A 61 -8.13 -11.55 -9.92
N LEU A 62 -8.89 -10.68 -9.27
CA LEU A 62 -8.44 -9.36 -8.84
C LEU A 62 -7.89 -9.48 -7.41
N MET A 63 -6.68 -8.97 -7.20
CA MET A 63 -6.09 -8.80 -5.88
C MET A 63 -6.17 -7.33 -5.47
N VAL A 64 -6.84 -7.04 -4.36
CA VAL A 64 -7.07 -5.69 -3.85
C VAL A 64 -6.32 -5.49 -2.55
N ILE A 65 -5.37 -4.55 -2.55
CA ILE A 65 -4.54 -4.21 -1.39
C ILE A 65 -4.95 -2.85 -0.84
N HIS A 66 -5.61 -2.83 0.32
CA HIS A 66 -5.89 -1.60 1.07
C HIS A 66 -4.72 -1.29 2.00
N HIS A 67 -4.18 -0.09 1.92
CA HIS A 67 -3.03 0.35 2.72
C HIS A 67 -3.07 1.87 3.00
N LEU A 68 -2.19 2.35 3.87
CA LEU A 68 -1.96 3.78 4.09
C LEU A 68 -0.47 4.06 4.01
N GLU A 69 -0.09 5.27 3.56
CA GLU A 69 1.32 5.69 3.51
C GLU A 69 1.91 5.78 4.92
N ASP A 70 1.17 6.39 5.84
CA ASP A 70 1.56 6.63 7.23
C ASP A 70 1.14 5.46 8.14
N CYS A 71 1.53 4.24 7.76
CA CYS A 71 1.21 3.00 8.47
C CYS A 71 2.42 2.05 8.52
N GLN A 72 3.01 1.85 9.71
CA GLN A 72 4.22 1.03 9.87
C GLN A 72 4.02 -0.42 9.42
N TYR A 73 2.88 -1.03 9.75
CA TYR A 73 2.54 -2.40 9.34
C TYR A 73 2.42 -2.52 7.81
N CYS A 74 1.82 -1.51 7.18
CA CYS A 74 1.65 -1.44 5.73
C CYS A 74 3.01 -1.31 5.04
N GLN A 75 3.90 -0.46 5.55
CA GLN A 75 5.25 -0.29 5.01
C GLN A 75 6.08 -1.57 5.12
N ALA A 76 6.00 -2.26 6.26
CA ALA A 76 6.73 -3.51 6.47
C ALA A 76 6.24 -4.62 5.52
N LEU A 77 4.92 -4.82 5.41
CA LEU A 77 4.35 -5.81 4.48
C LEU A 77 4.66 -5.46 3.03
N LYS A 78 4.53 -4.18 2.66
CA LYS A 78 4.82 -3.67 1.31
C LYS A 78 6.25 -4.00 0.88
N LYS A 79 7.22 -3.77 1.76
CA LYS A 79 8.63 -4.12 1.51
C LYS A 79 8.79 -5.62 1.27
N ALA A 80 8.27 -6.45 2.16
CA ALA A 80 8.37 -7.90 2.05
C ALA A 80 7.67 -8.46 0.79
N PHE A 81 6.54 -7.84 0.39
CA PHE A 81 5.81 -8.14 -0.83
C PHE A 81 6.62 -7.78 -2.10
N ALA A 82 7.23 -6.60 -2.11
CA ALA A 82 8.02 -6.11 -3.25
C ALA A 82 9.33 -6.90 -3.44
N GLU A 83 9.94 -7.37 -2.36
CA GLU A 83 11.21 -8.13 -2.38
C GLU A 83 11.00 -9.63 -2.68
N ASN A 84 9.76 -10.14 -2.69
CA ASN A 84 9.48 -11.56 -2.93
C ASN A 84 9.19 -11.85 -4.40
N GLU A 85 10.12 -12.56 -5.06
CA GLU A 85 10.04 -12.87 -6.50
C GLU A 85 8.79 -13.67 -6.89
N GLU A 86 8.38 -14.67 -6.09
CA GLU A 86 7.21 -15.51 -6.38
C GLU A 86 5.90 -14.71 -6.36
N ILE A 87 5.76 -13.80 -5.38
CA ILE A 87 4.63 -12.86 -5.32
C ILE A 87 4.64 -11.93 -6.53
N GLN A 88 5.79 -11.35 -6.87
CA GLN A 88 5.91 -10.44 -8.02
C GLN A 88 5.56 -11.14 -9.33
N GLU A 89 6.03 -12.38 -9.53
CA GLU A 89 5.70 -13.20 -10.70
C GLU A 89 4.19 -13.47 -10.79
N MET A 90 3.56 -13.93 -9.70
CA MET A 90 2.12 -14.16 -9.68
C MET A 90 1.33 -12.87 -9.91
N ALA A 91 1.74 -11.76 -9.28
CA ALA A 91 1.07 -10.47 -9.41
C ALA A 91 1.11 -9.93 -10.86
N GLN A 92 2.24 -10.09 -11.56
CA GLN A 92 2.38 -9.67 -12.95
C GLN A 92 1.59 -10.56 -13.92
N ASN A 93 1.63 -11.88 -13.70
CA ASN A 93 1.21 -12.84 -14.72
C ASN A 93 -0.19 -13.42 -14.46
N ASN A 94 -0.61 -13.57 -13.22
CA ASN A 94 -1.80 -14.34 -12.86
C ASN A 94 -2.95 -13.53 -12.26
N PHE A 95 -2.70 -12.30 -11.82
CA PHE A 95 -3.69 -11.43 -11.19
C PHE A 95 -3.92 -10.13 -11.95
N VAL A 96 -5.12 -9.56 -11.79
CA VAL A 96 -5.32 -8.12 -11.95
C VAL A 96 -4.98 -7.47 -10.61
N MET A 97 -4.13 -6.44 -10.62
CA MET A 97 -3.56 -5.88 -9.40
C MET A 97 -4.08 -4.47 -9.13
N LEU A 98 -4.65 -4.27 -7.94
CA LEU A 98 -5.15 -2.98 -7.47
C LEU A 98 -4.63 -2.71 -6.05
N ASN A 99 -4.13 -1.50 -5.81
CA ASN A 99 -3.89 -1.01 -4.45
C ASN A 99 -4.60 0.32 -4.22
N LEU A 100 -5.21 0.46 -3.05
CA LEU A 100 -6.05 1.59 -2.67
C LEU A 100 -5.64 2.12 -1.30
N MET A 101 -5.72 3.45 -1.15
CA MET A 101 -5.58 4.13 0.14
C MET A 101 -6.90 4.64 0.71
N HIS A 102 -7.98 4.43 -0.03
CA HIS A 102 -9.34 4.79 0.37
C HIS A 102 -10.23 3.58 0.12
N GLU A 103 -11.28 3.46 0.91
CA GLU A 103 -12.24 2.36 0.80
C GLU A 103 -13.05 2.46 -0.50
N THR A 104 -13.46 1.30 -1.01
CA THR A 104 -14.40 1.22 -2.13
C THR A 104 -15.84 1.40 -1.65
N THR A 105 -16.78 1.50 -2.59
CA THR A 105 -18.22 1.46 -2.29
C THR A 105 -18.72 0.04 -1.96
N ASP A 106 -17.94 -1.00 -2.29
CA ASP A 106 -18.30 -2.40 -2.09
C ASP A 106 -17.95 -2.85 -0.66
N LYS A 107 -19.00 -2.99 0.16
CA LYS A 107 -18.87 -3.42 1.56
C LYS A 107 -18.34 -4.85 1.72
N ASN A 108 -18.40 -5.67 0.66
CA ASN A 108 -17.86 -7.04 0.72
C ASN A 108 -16.32 -7.06 0.80
N LEU A 109 -15.65 -5.94 0.50
CA LEU A 109 -14.19 -5.77 0.68
C LEU A 109 -13.76 -5.38 2.11
N SER A 110 -14.71 -5.24 3.04
CA SER A 110 -14.45 -4.93 4.46
C SER A 110 -15.40 -5.66 5.43
N PRO A 111 -15.60 -6.99 5.28
CA PRO A 111 -16.65 -7.69 6.04
C PRO A 111 -16.34 -7.79 7.54
N ASP A 112 -15.08 -7.66 7.96
CA ASP A 112 -14.62 -7.61 9.34
C ASP A 112 -14.01 -6.24 9.75
N GLY A 113 -14.23 -5.20 8.93
CA GLY A 113 -13.81 -3.83 9.21
C GLY A 113 -12.81 -3.24 8.20
N GLN A 114 -12.46 -1.96 8.44
CA GLN A 114 -11.66 -1.13 7.54
C GLN A 114 -10.22 -0.91 8.06
N TYR A 115 -9.60 -1.96 8.62
CA TYR A 115 -8.20 -1.89 9.04
C TYR A 115 -7.24 -2.02 7.85
N VAL A 116 -5.98 -1.62 8.05
CA VAL A 116 -4.89 -1.77 7.07
C VAL A 116 -3.63 -2.36 7.72
N PRO A 117 -2.77 -3.09 6.98
CA PRO A 117 -2.97 -3.51 5.60
C PRO A 117 -4.06 -4.60 5.48
N ARG A 118 -4.76 -4.64 4.34
CA ARG A 118 -5.82 -5.62 4.09
C ARG A 118 -5.77 -6.09 2.64
N ILE A 119 -5.63 -7.39 2.44
CA ILE A 119 -5.52 -8.01 1.11
C ILE A 119 -6.73 -8.91 0.88
N MET A 120 -7.54 -8.55 -0.11
CA MET A 120 -8.74 -9.29 -0.52
C MET A 120 -8.58 -9.80 -1.94
N PHE A 121 -9.24 -10.91 -2.25
CA PHE A 121 -9.30 -11.47 -3.60
C PHE A 121 -10.75 -11.42 -4.12
N VAL A 122 -10.91 -11.13 -5.41
CA VAL A 122 -12.19 -11.19 -6.11
C VAL A 122 -12.04 -12.14 -7.28
N ASP A 123 -12.94 -13.12 -7.34
CA ASP A 123 -13.01 -14.10 -8.42
C ASP A 123 -13.51 -13.44 -9.72
N PRO A 124 -13.14 -13.92 -10.93
CA PRO A 124 -13.67 -13.41 -12.20
C PRO A 124 -15.20 -13.43 -12.34
N SER A 125 -15.90 -14.25 -11.54
CA SER A 125 -17.36 -14.21 -11.35
C SER A 125 -17.88 -12.95 -10.66
N LEU A 126 -16.99 -12.04 -10.25
CA LEU A 126 -17.23 -10.83 -9.45
C LEU A 126 -17.60 -11.13 -7.99
N THR A 127 -17.30 -12.34 -7.52
CA THR A 127 -17.52 -12.75 -6.13
C THR A 127 -16.28 -12.46 -5.28
N VAL A 128 -16.45 -11.70 -4.20
CA VAL A 128 -15.37 -11.52 -3.22
C VAL A 128 -15.10 -12.84 -2.49
N ARG A 129 -13.85 -13.29 -2.48
CA ARG A 129 -13.38 -14.54 -1.87
C ARG A 129 -13.17 -14.38 -0.36
N ALA A 130 -14.27 -14.12 0.35
CA ALA A 130 -14.26 -13.98 1.82
C ALA A 130 -13.80 -15.24 2.57
N ASP A 131 -13.79 -16.39 1.89
CA ASP A 131 -13.28 -17.68 2.35
C ASP A 131 -11.74 -17.73 2.46
N ILE A 132 -11.01 -16.83 1.76
CA ILE A 132 -9.56 -16.78 1.78
C ILE A 132 -9.08 -15.82 2.88
N THR A 133 -8.84 -16.37 4.08
CA THR A 133 -8.42 -15.59 5.25
C THR A 133 -6.93 -15.79 5.57
N GLY A 134 -6.33 -14.75 6.15
CA GLY A 134 -5.06 -14.71 6.87
C GLY A 134 -5.08 -15.53 8.18
N ARG A 135 -4.07 -15.30 9.03
CA ARG A 135 -3.87 -16.06 10.27
C ARG A 135 -4.60 -15.52 11.49
N TYR A 136 -5.04 -14.26 11.43
CA TYR A 136 -5.53 -13.54 12.60
C TYR A 136 -7.05 -13.55 12.66
N SER A 137 -7.63 -14.18 13.68
CA SER A 137 -9.08 -14.30 13.84
C SER A 137 -9.80 -12.97 14.06
N ASN A 138 -9.09 -11.95 14.59
CA ASN A 138 -9.61 -10.61 14.82
C ASN A 138 -9.41 -9.67 13.61
N ARG A 139 -8.62 -10.08 12.62
CA ARG A 139 -8.30 -9.32 11.40
C ARG A 139 -8.05 -10.32 10.27
N LEU A 140 -9.13 -10.85 9.71
CA LEU A 140 -9.11 -12.01 8.81
C LEU A 140 -8.32 -11.80 7.53
N TYR A 141 -8.04 -10.57 7.11
CA TYR A 141 -7.43 -10.28 5.81
C TYR A 141 -6.15 -9.44 5.93
N THR A 142 -5.60 -9.30 7.14
CA THR A 142 -4.27 -8.70 7.35
C THR A 142 -3.18 -9.77 7.25
N TYR A 143 -1.99 -9.33 6.88
CA TYR A 143 -0.77 -10.13 6.83
C TYR A 143 0.38 -9.31 7.43
N GLU A 144 1.31 -9.97 8.09
CA GLU A 144 2.59 -9.39 8.52
C GLU A 144 3.73 -9.89 7.61
N PRO A 145 4.93 -9.28 7.65
CA PRO A 145 6.05 -9.71 6.81
C PRO A 145 6.40 -11.20 6.91
N GLN A 146 6.28 -11.79 8.11
CA GLN A 146 6.52 -13.22 8.32
C GLN A 146 5.44 -14.13 7.67
N ASP A 147 4.30 -13.57 7.29
CA ASP A 147 3.19 -14.32 6.70
C ASP A 147 3.28 -14.41 5.18
N ILE A 148 4.35 -13.89 4.54
CA ILE A 148 4.54 -13.96 3.09
C ILE A 148 4.36 -15.39 2.53
N PRO A 149 4.90 -16.46 3.15
CA PRO A 149 4.62 -17.83 2.69
C PRO A 149 3.13 -18.19 2.72
N PHE A 150 2.40 -17.71 3.72
CA PHE A 150 0.95 -17.94 3.85
C PHE A 150 0.14 -17.09 2.86
N LEU A 151 0.58 -15.86 2.59
CA LEU A 151 0.01 -15.03 1.53
C LEU A 151 0.16 -15.72 0.16
N ILE A 152 1.33 -16.30 -0.13
CA ILE A 152 1.56 -17.09 -1.36
C ILE A 152 0.58 -18.26 -1.45
N GLU A 153 0.36 -19.01 -0.37
CA GLU A 153 -0.64 -20.07 -0.34
C GLU A 153 -2.06 -19.54 -0.65
N ASN A 154 -2.42 -18.38 -0.09
CA ASN A 154 -3.71 -17.75 -0.33
C ASN A 154 -3.85 -17.21 -1.76
N MET A 155 -2.79 -16.66 -2.34
CA MET A 155 -2.76 -16.32 -3.78
C MET A 155 -2.98 -17.58 -4.62
N LYS A 156 -2.28 -18.69 -4.34
CA LYS A 156 -2.50 -19.98 -5.02
C LYS A 156 -3.92 -20.50 -4.87
N LYS A 157 -4.57 -20.31 -3.71
CA LYS A 157 -5.99 -20.63 -3.52
C LYS A 157 -6.92 -19.73 -4.36
N ALA A 158 -6.61 -18.44 -4.47
CA ALA A 158 -7.40 -17.50 -5.27
C ALA A 158 -7.34 -17.82 -6.77
N LEU A 159 -6.24 -18.39 -7.26
CA LEU A 159 -6.12 -18.90 -8.63
C LEU A 159 -7.00 -20.13 -8.90
N ARG A 160 -7.49 -20.82 -7.87
CA ARG A 160 -8.53 -21.84 -8.00
C ARG A 160 -9.88 -21.14 -8.07
N LEU A 161 -10.30 -20.84 -9.30
CA LEU A 161 -11.53 -20.11 -9.59
C LEU A 161 -12.75 -20.86 -9.07
N ILE A 162 -13.79 -20.10 -8.71
CA ILE A 162 -15.09 -20.66 -8.33
C ILE A 162 -15.64 -21.41 -9.55
N GLN A 163 -15.98 -22.68 -9.35
CA GLN A 163 -16.73 -23.43 -10.36
C GLN A 163 -18.16 -22.89 -10.36
N THR A 164 -18.54 -22.23 -11.44
CA THR A 164 -19.97 -22.02 -11.71
C THR A 164 -20.57 -23.36 -12.05
N GLU A 165 -21.46 -23.87 -11.20
CA GLU A 165 -22.33 -24.99 -11.58
C GLU A 165 -23.09 -24.57 -12.85
N LEU A 166 -22.89 -25.36 -13.91
CA LEU A 166 -23.58 -25.21 -15.20
C LEU A 166 -24.93 -25.93 -15.16
#